data_AF-A0A0B7MDA9-F1
#
_entry.id   AF-A0A0B7MDA9-F1
#
_cell.length_a   1.000
_cell.length_b   1.000
_cell.length_c   1.000
_cell.angle_alpha   90.00
_cell.angle_beta   90.00
_cell.angle_gamma   90.00
#
_symmetry.space_group_name_H-M   'P 1'
#
loop_
_entity.id
_entity.type
_entity.pdbx_description
1 polymer ?
#
loop_
_entity_poly.entity_id
_entity_poly.type
_entity_poly.pdbx_seq_one_letter_code
_entity_poly.pdbx_strand_id
1 'polypeptide(L)' 'MMPEVEELAAKYEGKAKFCKLDTGGNRRLAISQKVMGLPTIAFYKDGEKVAEFSKEFSMEEVEKKLQELI' A
#
# COMPACT_ATOMS: atom_id res chain seq x y z
N MET A 1 -9.15 7.71 -7.52
CA MET A 1 -8.15 6.74 -7.03
C MET A 1 -7.73 5.92 -8.22
N MET A 2 -6.56 5.26 -8.18
CA MET A 2 -6.22 4.28 -9.22
C MET A 2 -7.31 3.18 -9.16
N PRO A 3 -8.12 2.99 -10.23
CA PRO A 3 -9.28 2.10 -10.19
C PRO A 3 -8.89 0.67 -9.81
N GLU A 4 -7.69 0.26 -10.22
CA GLU A 4 -7.14 -1.07 -9.97
C GLU A 4 -6.92 -1.36 -8.47
N VAL A 5 -6.62 -0.34 -7.65
CA VAL A 5 -6.40 -0.53 -6.19
C VAL A 5 -7.73 -0.74 -5.48
N GLU A 6 -8.77 -0.06 -5.94
CA GLU A 6 -10.12 -0.23 -5.40
C GLU A 6 -10.70 -1.60 -5.77
N GLU A 7 -10.45 -2.08 -7.00
CA GLU A 7 -10.83 -3.44 -7.41
C GLU A 7 -10.11 -4.51 -6.57
N LEU A 8 -8.81 -4.35 -6.32
CA LEU A 8 -8.09 -5.23 -5.41
C LEU A 8 -8.63 -5.14 -3.98
N ALA A 9 -8.95 -3.94 -3.49
CA ALA A 9 -9.51 -3.76 -2.17
C ALA A 9 -10.86 -4.46 -2.00
N ALA A 10 -11.72 -4.40 -3.02
CA ALA A 10 -12.99 -5.12 -3.04
C ALA A 10 -12.80 -6.65 -3.13
N LYS A 11 -11.87 -7.11 -3.98
CA LYS A 11 -11.59 -8.55 -4.16
C LYS A 11 -10.98 -9.20 -2.91
N TYR A 12 -10.19 -8.44 -2.16
CA TYR A 12 -9.53 -8.89 -0.93
C TYR A 12 -10.16 -8.32 0.34
N GLU A 13 -11.39 -7.81 0.23
CA GLU A 13 -12.16 -7.30 1.36
C GLU A 13 -12.30 -8.40 2.44
N GLY A 14 -11.90 -8.07 3.67
CA GLY A 14 -11.87 -9.01 4.80
C GLY A 14 -10.61 -9.85 4.95
N LYS A 15 -9.72 -9.93 3.94
CA LYS A 15 -8.41 -10.59 4.05
C LYS A 15 -7.28 -9.61 4.33
N ALA A 16 -7.35 -8.42 3.74
CA ALA A 16 -6.38 -7.35 3.96
C ALA A 16 -7.09 -6.01 4.14
N LYS A 17 -6.53 -5.17 5.01
CA LYS A 17 -7.06 -3.83 5.27
C LYS A 17 -6.36 -2.82 4.37
N PHE A 18 -7.11 -2.28 3.41
CA PHE A 18 -6.62 -1.22 2.53
C PHE A 18 -6.85 0.14 3.19
N CYS A 19 -5.78 0.92 3.30
CA CYS A 19 -5.81 2.26 3.91
C CYS A 19 -5.22 3.27 2.92
N LYS A 20 -5.87 4.42 2.79
CA LYS A 20 -5.36 5.57 2.04
C LYS A 20 -4.72 6.57 2.99
N LEU A 21 -3.48 6.96 2.73
CA LEU A 21 -2.81 8.03 3.45
C LEU A 21 -2.52 9.19 2.49
N ASP A 22 -3.12 10.35 2.77
CA ASP A 22 -2.84 11.58 2.04
C ASP A 22 -1.58 12.24 2.61
N THR A 23 -0.52 12.33 1.80
CA THR A 23 0.77 12.90 2.19
C THR A 23 0.82 14.43 2.08
N GLY A 24 -0.12 15.07 1.38
CA GLY A 24 -0.20 16.53 1.24
C GLY A 24 -0.57 17.21 2.55
N GLY A 25 -1.52 16.63 3.30
CA GLY A 25 -1.87 17.09 4.66
C GLY A 25 -1.02 16.47 5.78
N ASN A 26 -0.41 15.29 5.54
CA ASN A 26 0.23 14.49 6.58
C ASN A 26 1.73 14.25 6.34
N ARG A 27 2.45 15.31 5.95
CA ARG A 27 3.88 15.22 5.58
C ARG A 27 4.75 14.58 6.69
N ARG A 28 4.47 14.87 7.96
CA ARG A 28 5.22 14.30 9.10
C ARG A 28 5.00 12.78 9.22
N LEU A 29 3.78 12.30 9.00
CA LEU A 29 3.49 10.86 8.97
C LEU A 29 4.14 10.20 7.75
N ALA A 30 4.09 10.84 6.58
CA ALA A 30 4.75 10.35 5.37
C ALA A 30 6.26 10.17 5.59
N ILE A 31 6.93 11.17 6.20
CA ILE A 31 8.35 11.10 6.56
C ILE A 31 8.60 9.98 7.59
N SER A 32 7.77 9.87 8.63
CA SER A 32 7.89 8.82 9.64
C SER A 32 7.76 7.41 9.05
N GLN A 33 6.92 7.24 8.02
CA GLN A 33 6.76 5.99 7.28
C GLN A 33 7.82 5.78 6.20
N LYS A 34 8.80 6.70 6.10
CA LYS A 34 9.86 6.73 5.09
C LYS A 34 9.35 6.79 3.65
N VAL A 35 8.20 7.41 3.42
CA VAL A 35 7.67 7.64 2.07
C VAL A 35 8.52 8.72 1.39
N MET A 36 9.47 8.30 0.56
CA MET A 36 10.41 9.20 -0.14
C MET A 36 9.89 9.70 -1.49
N GLY A 37 8.83 9.11 -2.03
CA GLY A 37 8.23 9.49 -3.31
C GLY A 37 6.78 9.04 -3.41
N LEU A 38 6.02 9.64 -4.31
CA LEU A 38 4.66 9.23 -4.64
C LEU A 38 4.62 8.80 -6.11
N PRO A 39 3.81 7.78 -6.47
CA PRO A 39 2.99 6.94 -5.59
C PRO A 39 3.82 5.91 -4.81
N THR A 40 3.44 5.64 -3.55
CA THR A 40 4.03 4.55 -2.75
C THR A 40 2.93 3.68 -2.15
N ILE A 41 3.07 2.37 -2.28
CA ILE A 41 2.25 1.36 -1.59
C ILE A 41 3.12 0.72 -0.51
N ALA A 42 2.62 0.66 0.72
CA ALA A 42 3.31 0.01 1.84
C ALA A 42 2.44 -1.10 2.41
N PHE A 43 3.05 -2.26 2.66
CA PHE A 43 2.41 -3.42 3.27
C PHE A 43 2.82 -3.52 4.73
N TYR A 44 1.83 -3.72 5.58
CA TYR A 44 2.01 -3.91 7.01
C TYR A 44 1.46 -5.27 7.41
N LYS A 45 2.23 -6.01 8.21
CA LYS A 45 1.82 -7.28 8.81
C LYS A 45 2.18 -7.23 10.29
N ASP A 46 1.25 -7.58 11.17
CA ASP A 46 1.42 -7.53 12.63
C ASP A 46 1.90 -6.17 13.19
N GLY A 47 1.57 -5.08 12.49
CA GLY A 47 1.95 -3.70 12.87
C GLY A 47 3.32 -3.26 12.36
N GLU A 48 4.08 -4.13 11.68
CA GLU A 48 5.38 -3.80 11.09
C GLU A 48 5.29 -3.67 9.57
N LYS A 49 6.05 -2.70 9.00
CA LYS A 49 6.15 -2.52 7.56
C LYS A 49 7.02 -3.63 6.97
N VAL A 50 6.40 -4.60 6.30
CA VAL A 50 7.09 -5.78 5.74
C VAL A 50 7.55 -5.59 4.30
N ALA A 51 6.88 -4.71 3.54
CA ALA A 51 7.26 -4.40 2.17
C ALA A 51 6.79 -2.99 1.78
N GLU A 52 7.46 -2.40 0.80
CA GLU A 52 7.01 -1.16 0.16
C GLU A 52 7.37 -1.14 -1.32
N PHE A 53 6.48 -0.58 -2.13
CA PHE A 53 6.70 -0.27 -3.54
C PHE A 53 6.59 1.25 -3.72
N SER A 54 7.72 1.90 -3.98
CA SER A 54 7.81 3.37 -4.13
C SER A 54 8.23 3.81 -5.55
N LYS A 55 8.42 2.86 -6.46
CA LYS A 55 8.80 3.02 -7.88
C LYS A 55 7.94 2.10 -8.75
N GLU A 56 7.95 2.29 -10.07
CA GLU A 56 7.23 1.45 -11.07
C GLU A 56 6.90 0.05 -10.55
N PHE A 57 5.64 -0.12 -10.13
CA PHE A 57 5.10 -1.36 -9.65
C PHE A 57 3.89 -1.70 -10.52
N SER A 58 3.75 -2.97 -10.86
CA SER A 58 2.56 -3.46 -11.54
C SER A 58 1.52 -3.93 -10.52
N MET A 59 0.24 -3.80 -10.84
CA MET A 59 -0.83 -4.27 -9.95
C MET A 59 -0.78 -5.79 -9.71
N GLU A 60 -0.24 -6.54 -10.67
CA GLU A 60 0.07 -7.97 -10.51
C GLU A 60 1.10 -8.23 -9.41
N GLU A 61 2.16 -7.41 -9.29
CA GLU A 61 3.18 -7.57 -8.24
C GLU A 61 2.62 -7.23 -6.87
N VAL A 62 1.79 -6.18 -6.79
CA VAL A 62 1.06 -5.79 -5.58
C VAL A 62 0.14 -6.93 -5.14
N GLU A 63 -0.64 -7.51 -6.06
CA GLU A 63 -1.54 -8.63 -5.76
C GLU A 63 -0.76 -9.87 -5.31
N LYS A 64 0.33 -10.21 -6.00
CA LYS A 64 1.16 -11.36 -5.66
C LYS A 64 1.81 -11.20 -4.28
N LYS A 65 2.31 -10.00 -3.96
CA LYS A 65 2.90 -9.74 -2.65
C LYS A 65 1.84 -9.73 -1.55
N LEU A 66 0.64 -9.23 -1.85
CA LEU A 66 -0.50 -9.32 -0.95
C LEU A 66 -0.84 -10.78 -0.64
N GLN A 67 -0.94 -11.65 -1.66
CA GLN A 67 -1.20 -13.09 -1.47
C GLN A 67 -0.11 -13.79 -0.65
N GLU A 68 1.15 -13.40 -0.79
CA GLU A 68 2.27 -13.95 0.00
C GLU A 68 2.18 -13.53 1.48
N LEU A 69 1.53 -12.40 1.76
CA LEU A 69 1.43 -11.83 3.10
C LEU A 69 0.14 -12.17 3.85
N ILE A 70 -0.95 -12.49 3.13
CA ILE A 70 -2.23 -12.98 3.71
C ILE A 70 -2.07 -14.38 4.29
#